data_AF-E1QND0-F1
#
_entry.id   AF-E1QND0-F1
#
_cell.length_a   1.000
_cell.length_b   1.000
_cell.length_c   1.000
_cell.angle_alpha   90.00
_cell.angle_beta   90.00
_cell.angle_gamma   90.00
#
_symmetry.space_group_name_H-M   'P 1'
#
loop_
_entity.id
_entity.type
_entity.pdbx_description
1 polymer ?
#
loop_
_entity_poly.entity_id
_entity_poly.type
_entity_poly.pdbx_seq_one_letter_code
_entity_poly.pdbx_strand_id
1 'polypeptide(L)'
;MTPLLAIIPLAGSGLMTYYTYENIKYVNVCLPGIFHCDRFNFIVPRRIRLLLAIGAAVVLFLIGLLIIMNILMIALALSIIGLIIGVYGIYLQVSHRAYCMYCLTTDIILLLTTLLIIINP
;
A
#
# COMPACT_ATOMS: atom_id res chain seq x y z
N MET A 1 8.16 15.91 -15.98
CA MET A 1 6.88 15.55 -15.32
C MET A 1 7.00 14.19 -14.63
N THR A 2 7.65 13.21 -15.26
CA THR A 2 7.95 11.87 -14.74
C THR A 2 8.60 11.79 -13.33
N PRO A 3 9.60 12.60 -12.93
CA PRO A 3 10.17 12.46 -11.58
C PRO A 3 9.22 12.94 -10.47
N LEU A 4 8.28 13.83 -10.79
CA LEU A 4 7.30 14.32 -9.83
C LEU A 4 6.23 13.26 -9.52
N LEU A 5 5.91 12.40 -10.49
CA LEU A 5 5.04 11.23 -10.27
C LEU A 5 5.64 10.23 -9.28
N ALA A 6 6.97 10.10 -9.24
CA ALA A 6 7.65 9.16 -8.35
C ALA A 6 7.50 9.52 -6.87
N ILE A 7 7.16 10.77 -6.53
CA ILE A 7 6.94 11.21 -5.15
C ILE A 7 5.78 10.44 -4.51
N ILE A 8 4.73 10.15 -5.28
CA ILE A 8 3.52 9.47 -4.79
C ILE A 8 3.83 8.05 -4.28
N PRO A 9 4.44 7.15 -5.08
CA PRO A 9 4.79 5.81 -4.61
C PRO A 9 5.92 5.83 -3.57
N LEU A 10 6.88 6.78 -3.64
CA LEU A 10 7.91 6.92 -2.61
C LEU A 10 7.33 7.33 -1.24
N ALA A 11 6.36 8.26 -1.22
CA ALA A 11 5.63 8.62 -0.01
C ALA A 11 4.85 7.42 0.54
N GLY A 12 4.23 6.62 -0.34
CA GLY A 12 3.57 5.37 0.04
C GLY A 12 4.52 4.35 0.67
N SER A 13 5.74 4.21 0.13
CA SER A 13 6.79 3.37 0.71
C SER A 13 7.16 3.83 2.12
N GLY A 14 7.36 5.15 2.31
CA GLY A 14 7.63 5.73 3.62
C GLY A 14 6.52 5.42 4.63
N LEU A 15 5.27 5.56 4.21
CA LEU A 15 4.09 5.28 5.03
C LEU A 15 3.97 3.80 5.42
N MET A 16 4.28 2.86 4.52
CA MET A 16 4.36 1.43 4.85
C MET A 16 5.57 1.07 5.74
N THR A 17 6.68 1.77 5.58
CA THR A 17 7.86 1.60 6.44
C THR A 17 7.56 2.06 7.87
N TYR A 18 6.82 3.16 8.02
CA TYR A 18 6.32 3.60 9.31
C TYR A 18 5.34 2.59 9.93
N TYR A 19 4.38 2.12 9.15
CA TYR A 19 3.40 1.12 9.60
C TYR A 19 4.06 -0.21 10.01
N THR A 20 5.11 -0.66 9.31
CA THR A 20 5.88 -1.86 9.70
C THR A 20 6.62 -1.66 11.01
N TYR A 21 7.29 -0.51 11.18
CA TYR A 21 8.00 -0.16 12.41
C TYR A 21 7.09 -0.16 13.64
N GLU A 22 5.91 0.45 13.55
CA GLU A 22 4.99 0.47 14.69
C GLU A 22 4.32 -0.88 14.94
N ASN A 23 4.03 -1.66 13.89
CA ASN A 23 3.60 -3.05 14.04
C ASN A 23 4.64 -3.90 14.76
N ILE A 24 5.95 -3.61 14.60
CA ILE A 24 7.03 -4.26 15.35
C ILE A 24 7.02 -3.80 16.82
N LYS A 25 6.73 -2.52 17.09
CA LYS A 25 6.68 -1.92 18.43
C LYS A 25 5.40 -2.19 19.24
N TYR A 26 4.48 -3.01 18.74
CA TYR A 26 3.19 -3.32 19.40
C TYR A 26 2.26 -2.12 19.60
N VAL A 27 2.47 -1.03 18.88
CA VAL A 27 1.56 0.12 18.90
C VAL A 27 0.49 -0.15 17.85
N ASN A 28 -0.78 -0.29 18.28
CA ASN A 28 -1.92 -0.37 17.36
C ASN A 28 -2.08 1.00 16.67
N VAL A 29 -1.47 1.17 15.51
CA VAL A 29 -1.43 2.47 14.80
C VAL A 29 -2.72 2.84 14.08
N CYS A 30 -3.66 1.92 14.01
CA CYS A 30 -4.94 2.29 13.48
C CYS A 30 -5.67 3.19 14.48
N LEU A 31 -6.27 4.28 14.01
CA LEU A 31 -7.15 5.10 14.84
C LEU A 31 -8.18 4.19 15.55
N PRO A 32 -8.16 4.11 16.90
CA PRO A 32 -9.15 3.36 17.65
C PRO A 32 -10.53 3.99 17.43
N GLY A 33 -11.57 3.16 17.31
CA GLY A 33 -12.98 3.59 17.24
C GLY A 33 -13.61 3.61 15.84
N ILE A 34 -12.96 4.18 14.82
CA ILE A 34 -13.60 4.37 13.49
C ILE A 34 -13.38 3.15 12.58
N PHE A 35 -12.16 2.61 12.55
CA PHE A 35 -11.77 1.59 11.57
C PHE A 35 -11.80 0.15 12.11
N HIS A 36 -12.22 -0.08 13.36
CA HIS A 36 -12.33 -1.42 13.96
C HIS A 36 -11.06 -2.29 13.79
N CYS A 37 -9.87 -1.68 13.77
CA CYS A 37 -8.62 -2.40 13.51
C CYS A 37 -8.28 -3.47 14.54
N ASP A 38 -8.85 -3.43 15.74
CA ASP A 38 -8.69 -4.49 16.74
C ASP A 38 -9.25 -5.83 16.24
N ARG A 39 -10.30 -5.81 15.41
CA ARG A 39 -10.81 -7.02 14.73
C ARG A 39 -9.87 -7.49 13.62
N PHE A 40 -9.26 -6.56 12.88
CA PHE A 40 -8.28 -6.90 11.83
C PHE A 40 -7.03 -7.57 12.43
N ASN A 41 -6.60 -7.09 13.61
CA ASN A 41 -5.52 -7.65 14.43
C ASN A 41 -5.80 -9.09 14.88
N PHE A 42 -7.07 -9.42 15.11
CA PHE A 42 -7.49 -10.75 15.55
C PHE A 42 -7.61 -11.75 14.39
N ILE A 43 -7.95 -11.27 13.19
CA ILE A 43 -8.24 -12.11 12.03
C ILE A 43 -6.98 -12.43 11.22
N VAL A 44 -6.11 -11.44 11.01
CA VAL A 44 -4.88 -11.63 10.22
C VAL A 44 -3.69 -11.73 11.16
N PRO A 45 -3.00 -12.88 11.25
CA PRO A 45 -1.87 -13.05 12.14
C PRO A 45 -0.78 -12.04 11.79
N ARG A 46 -0.17 -11.47 12.84
CA ARG A 46 0.82 -10.38 12.74
C ARG A 46 1.93 -10.63 11.72
N ARG A 47 2.38 -11.89 11.56
CA ARG A 47 3.40 -12.29 10.58
C ARG A 47 2.97 -12.00 9.14
N ILE A 48 1.71 -12.30 8.79
CA ILE A 48 1.17 -12.09 7.45
C ILE A 48 1.05 -10.59 7.16
N ARG A 49 0.58 -9.80 8.12
CA ARG A 49 0.50 -8.34 7.95
C ARG A 49 1.87 -7.68 7.79
N LEU A 50 2.85 -8.11 8.58
CA LEU A 50 4.22 -7.60 8.48
C LEU A 50 4.82 -7.94 7.11
N LEU A 51 4.65 -9.18 6.64
CA LEU A 51 5.11 -9.58 5.30
C LEU A 51 4.43 -8.76 4.21
N LEU A 52 3.11 -8.57 4.27
CA LEU A 52 2.37 -7.74 3.32
C LEU A 52 2.82 -6.28 3.35
N ALA A 53 3.03 -5.70 4.54
CA ALA A 53 3.44 -4.30 4.67
C ALA A 53 4.90 -4.07 4.25
N ILE A 54 5.81 -4.99 4.56
CA ILE A 54 7.20 -4.95 4.07
C ILE A 54 7.22 -5.10 2.55
N GLY A 55 6.47 -6.08 2.02
CA GLY A 55 6.32 -6.29 0.58
C GLY A 55 5.78 -5.05 -0.12
N ALA A 56 4.72 -4.45 0.41
CA ALA A 56 4.14 -3.22 -0.12
C ALA A 56 5.13 -2.04 -0.09
N ALA A 57 5.91 -1.87 0.99
CA ALA A 57 6.95 -0.85 1.06
C ALA A 57 8.00 -1.02 -0.05
N VAL A 58 8.52 -2.24 -0.21
CA VAL A 58 9.55 -2.54 -1.22
C VAL A 58 9.00 -2.37 -2.64
N VAL A 59 7.78 -2.84 -2.92
CA VAL A 59 7.16 -2.72 -4.24
C VAL A 59 6.88 -1.26 -4.58
N LEU A 60 6.36 -0.47 -3.65
CA LEU A 60 6.14 0.97 -3.86
C LEU A 60 7.46 1.72 -4.09
N PHE A 61 8.52 1.37 -3.36
CA PHE A 61 9.84 1.93 -3.59
C PHE A 61 10.36 1.59 -5.00
N LEU A 62 10.24 0.33 -5.41
CA LEU A 62 10.63 -0.12 -6.75
C LEU A 62 9.84 0.58 -7.85
N ILE A 63 8.52 0.75 -7.68
CA ILE A 63 7.67 1.50 -8.62
C ILE A 63 8.17 2.95 -8.75
N GLY A 64 8.45 3.62 -7.62
CA GLY A 64 9.01 4.97 -7.64
C GLY A 64 10.36 5.04 -8.37
N LEU A 65 11.24 4.07 -8.13
CA LEU A 65 12.55 3.99 -8.77
C LEU A 65 12.43 3.74 -10.28
N LEU A 66 11.54 2.84 -10.70
CA LEU A 66 11.25 2.57 -12.11
C LEU A 66 10.69 3.80 -12.83
N ILE A 67 9.85 4.60 -12.18
CA ILE A 67 9.35 5.87 -12.72
C ILE A 67 10.49 6.88 -12.89
N ILE A 68 11.42 6.97 -11.92
CA ILE A 68 12.61 7.83 -12.03
C ILE A 68 13.50 7.39 -13.20
N MET A 69 13.67 6.07 -13.39
CA MET A 69 14.42 5.49 -14.50
C MET A 69 13.66 5.55 -15.84
N ASN A 70 12.45 6.11 -15.87
CA ASN A 70 11.59 6.21 -17.05
C ASN A 70 11.18 4.84 -17.65
N ILE A 71 11.11 3.79 -16.83
CA ILE A 71 10.70 2.44 -17.23
C ILE A 71 9.21 2.24 -16.85
N LEU A 72 8.34 3.02 -17.50
CA LEU A 72 6.94 3.18 -17.09
C LEU A 72 6.08 1.93 -17.30
N MET A 73 6.38 1.10 -18.31
CA MET A 73 5.61 -0.13 -18.58
C MET A 73 5.74 -1.18 -17.47
N ILE A 74 6.94 -1.32 -16.89
CA ILE A 74 7.16 -2.26 -15.78
C ILE A 74 6.53 -1.70 -14.50
N ALA A 75 6.63 -0.40 -14.27
CA ALA A 75 5.96 0.27 -13.16
C ALA A 75 4.44 0.10 -13.21
N LEU A 76 3.84 0.23 -14.40
CA LEU A 76 2.42 0.01 -14.66
C LEU A 76 2.01 -1.45 -14.39
N ALA A 77 2.79 -2.42 -14.86
CA ALA A 77 2.50 -3.83 -14.62
C ALA A 77 2.49 -4.15 -13.11
N LEU A 78 3.49 -3.64 -12.37
CA LEU A 78 3.57 -3.81 -10.92
C LEU A 78 2.43 -3.11 -10.17
N SER A 79 2.01 -1.92 -10.61
CA SER A 79 0.91 -1.19 -9.98
C SER A 79 -0.44 -1.90 -10.18
N ILE A 80 -0.68 -2.47 -11.36
CA ILE A 80 -1.87 -3.29 -11.64
C ILE A 80 -1.90 -4.55 -10.78
N ILE A 81 -0.77 -5.27 -10.67
CA ILE A 81 -0.68 -6.46 -9.81
C ILE A 81 -0.96 -6.07 -8.34
N GLY A 82 -0.37 -4.94 -7.89
CA GLY A 82 -0.63 -4.39 -6.57
C GLY A 82 -2.11 -4.08 -6.33
N LEU A 83 -2.79 -3.48 -7.30
CA LEU A 83 -4.23 -3.20 -7.23
C LEU A 83 -5.08 -4.47 -7.13
N ILE A 84 -4.75 -5.53 -7.87
CA ILE A 84 -5.48 -6.81 -7.80
C ILE A 84 -5.40 -7.38 -6.38
N ILE A 85 -4.21 -7.34 -5.77
CA ILE A 85 -4.00 -7.77 -4.38
C ILE A 85 -4.76 -6.85 -3.41
N GLY A 86 -4.74 -5.54 -3.67
CA GLY A 86 -5.47 -4.52 -2.90
C GLY A 86 -6.98 -4.77 -2.88
N VAL A 87 -7.59 -5.04 -4.03
CA VAL A 87 -9.03 -5.38 -4.15
C VAL A 87 -9.38 -6.61 -3.32
N TYR A 88 -8.54 -7.65 -3.33
CA TYR A 88 -8.72 -8.81 -2.47
C TYR A 88 -8.62 -8.44 -0.98
N GLY A 89 -7.70 -7.55 -0.62
CA GLY A 89 -7.59 -6.97 0.72
C GLY A 89 -8.85 -6.22 1.14
N ILE A 90 -9.42 -5.38 0.28
CA ILE A 90 -10.66 -4.64 0.55
C ILE A 90 -11.83 -5.62 0.73
N TYR A 91 -11.94 -6.65 -0.10
CA TYR A 91 -12.97 -7.69 0.04
C TYR A 91 -12.93 -8.36 1.42
N LEU A 92 -11.73 -8.74 1.89
CA LEU A 92 -11.53 -9.28 3.23
C LEU A 92 -11.91 -8.28 4.32
N GLN A 93 -11.51 -7.00 4.18
CA GLN A 93 -11.83 -5.96 5.15
C GLN A 93 -13.34 -5.72 5.28
N VAL A 94 -14.07 -5.70 4.16
CA VAL A 94 -15.52 -5.53 4.12
C VAL A 94 -16.24 -6.75 4.70
N SER A 95 -15.84 -7.96 4.29
CA SER A 95 -16.42 -9.23 4.78
C SER A 95 -16.34 -9.34 6.31
N HIS A 96 -15.21 -8.91 6.88
CA HIS A 96 -14.97 -9.01 8.31
C HIS A 96 -15.26 -7.74 9.12
N ARG A 97 -15.77 -6.67 8.49
CA ARG A 97 -16.00 -5.33 9.08
C ARG A 97 -14.77 -4.82 9.86
N ALA A 98 -13.61 -5.00 9.28
CA ALA A 98 -12.33 -4.71 9.89
C ALA A 98 -11.50 -3.92 8.88
N TYR A 99 -11.40 -2.61 9.06
CA TYR A 99 -10.84 -1.70 8.07
C TYR A 99 -9.42 -1.30 8.45
N CYS A 100 -8.51 -1.28 7.49
CA CYS A 100 -7.15 -0.80 7.72
C CYS A 100 -6.90 0.47 6.91
N MET A 101 -6.81 1.61 7.60
CA MET A 101 -6.56 2.91 6.98
C MET A 101 -5.28 2.88 6.14
N TYR A 102 -4.21 2.27 6.65
CA TYR A 102 -2.93 2.14 5.95
C TYR A 102 -3.04 1.32 4.66
N CYS A 103 -3.84 0.25 4.65
CA CYS A 103 -4.05 -0.54 3.44
C CYS A 103 -4.87 0.24 2.39
N LEU A 104 -5.93 0.93 2.84
CA LEU A 104 -6.75 1.75 1.95
C LEU A 104 -5.94 2.90 1.33
N THR A 105 -5.06 3.54 2.10
CA THR A 105 -4.19 4.60 1.56
C THR A 105 -3.21 4.05 0.54
N THR A 106 -2.63 2.87 0.75
CA THR A 106 -1.76 2.25 -0.26
C THR A 106 -2.49 1.88 -1.54
N ASP A 107 -3.73 1.39 -1.44
CA ASP A 107 -4.54 1.06 -2.62
C ASP A 107 -4.87 2.33 -3.43
N ILE A 108 -5.17 3.45 -2.75
CA ILE A 108 -5.39 4.75 -3.39
C ILE A 108 -4.10 5.24 -4.09
N ILE A 109 -2.94 5.10 -3.45
CA ILE A 109 -1.65 5.47 -4.03
C ILE A 109 -1.37 4.64 -5.29
N LEU A 110 -1.60 3.32 -5.25
CA LEU A 110 -1.45 2.46 -6.42
C LEU A 110 -2.44 2.84 -7.54
N LEU A 111 -3.68 3.17 -7.19
CA LEU A 111 -4.67 3.60 -8.17
C LEU A 111 -4.25 4.91 -8.85
N LEU A 112 -3.85 5.91 -8.07
CA LEU A 112 -3.39 7.21 -8.60
C LEU A 112 -2.15 7.05 -9.48
N THR A 113 -1.16 6.26 -9.05
CA THR A 113 0.04 6.02 -9.85
C THR A 113 -0.29 5.36 -11.18
N THR A 114 -1.16 4.35 -11.18
CA THR A 114 -1.61 3.68 -12.42
C THR A 114 -2.32 4.66 -13.35
N LEU A 115 -3.24 5.47 -12.81
CA LEU A 115 -4.03 6.43 -13.57
C LEU A 115 -3.15 7.54 -14.18
N LEU A 116 -2.18 8.02 -13.42
CA LEU A 116 -1.23 9.03 -13.88
C LEU A 116 -0.27 8.51 -14.96
N ILE A 117 0.18 7.26 -14.87
CA ILE A 117 1.01 6.63 -15.92
C ILE A 117 0.19 6.44 -17.21
N ILE A 118 -1.10 6.09 -17.12
CA ILE A 118 -1.95 5.93 -18.30
C ILE A 118 -2.25 7.28 -18.98
N ILE A 119 -2.49 8.33 -18.20
CA ILE A 119 -2.77 9.67 -18.73
C ILE A 119 -1.51 10.32 -19.32
N ASN A 120 -0.34 10.11 -18.71
CA ASN A 120 0.95 10.62 -19.17
C ASN A 120 1.90 9.45 -19.46
N PRO A 121 1.74 8.80 -20.63
CA PRO A 121 2.59 7.67 -21.04
C PRO A 121 4.05 8.08 -21.29
#